data_AF-A0A7S1F6N0-F1
#
_entry.id   AF-A0A7S1F6N0-F1
#
_cell.length_a   1.000
_cell.length_b   1.000
_cell.length_c   1.000
_cell.angle_alpha   90.00
_cell.angle_beta   90.00
_cell.angle_gamma   90.00
#
_symmetry.space_group_name_H-M   'P 1'
#
loop_
_entity.id
_entity.type
_entity.pdbx_description
1 polymer ?
#
loop_
_entity_poly.entity_id
_entity_poly.type
_entity_poly.pdbx_seq_one_letter_code
_entity_poly.pdbx_strand_id
1 'polypeptide(L)'
;QATFSSLIEVQVIFAGCFSLRFTMRLVWPWTLCQLLSGVHAGKYLIGQESNSGAFEVAFDADKESIDLATDCYHSRVCPPVIIITGQRTGTIDLKNCQEGVMYTFVNKGDHDGGVVVQHEGGLFGAKGIAQFGVGSCFCYTNSELLCG
;
A
#
# COMPACT_ATOMS: atom_id res chain seq x y z
N GLN A 1 46.64 9.44 -12.75
CA GLN A 1 46.40 9.45 -11.29
C GLN A 1 45.50 8.26 -10.99
N ALA A 2 45.88 7.42 -10.01
CA ALA A 2 45.19 6.19 -9.59
C ALA A 2 43.71 6.45 -9.25
N THR A 3 42.78 5.49 -9.34
CA THR A 3 42.53 4.41 -8.34
C THR A 3 41.50 3.40 -8.90
N PHE A 4 41.77 2.08 -8.87
CA PHE A 4 41.45 1.09 -7.81
C PHE A 4 39.99 0.57 -7.78
N SER A 5 39.86 -0.68 -8.27
CA SER A 5 38.93 -1.78 -8.00
C SER A 5 37.86 -1.63 -6.90
N SER A 6 36.63 -2.07 -7.16
CA SER A 6 36.11 -3.30 -6.53
C SER A 6 34.86 -3.84 -7.23
N LEU A 7 34.93 -5.13 -7.57
CA LEU A 7 33.82 -6.00 -7.92
C LEU A 7 32.93 -6.21 -6.69
N ILE A 8 31.61 -6.19 -6.86
CA ILE A 8 30.73 -7.08 -6.10
C ILE A 8 29.88 -7.83 -7.12
N GLU A 9 30.34 -9.04 -7.42
CA GLU A 9 29.60 -10.10 -8.09
C GLU A 9 28.46 -10.55 -7.16
N VAL A 10 27.23 -10.45 -7.63
CA VAL A 10 26.14 -11.30 -7.10
C VAL A 10 25.65 -12.14 -8.26
N GLN A 11 26.31 -13.28 -8.44
CA GLN A 11 25.84 -14.34 -9.33
C GLN A 11 24.57 -14.95 -8.73
N VAL A 12 23.42 -14.66 -9.33
CA VAL A 12 22.23 -15.50 -9.13
C VAL A 12 22.23 -16.51 -10.26
N ILE A 13 22.77 -17.69 -9.96
CA ILE A 13 22.81 -18.86 -10.83
C ILE A 13 21.38 -19.40 -10.92
N PHE A 14 20.73 -19.24 -12.08
CA PHE A 14 19.59 -20.08 -12.43
C PHE A 14 20.06 -21.19 -13.36
N ALA A 15 20.18 -22.39 -12.78
CA ALA A 15 20.31 -23.64 -13.49
C ALA A 15 19.05 -23.88 -14.34
N GLY A 16 19.21 -23.86 -15.65
CA GLY A 16 18.11 -24.11 -16.59
C GLY A 16 18.65 -24.33 -17.99
N CYS A 17 18.94 -25.60 -18.30
CA CYS A 17 19.45 -26.04 -19.60
C CYS A 17 18.35 -25.92 -20.66
N PHE A 18 18.48 -24.97 -21.60
CA PHE A 18 17.76 -25.00 -22.87
C PHE A 18 18.68 -24.52 -23.99
N SER A 19 19.16 -25.46 -24.80
CA SER A 19 19.94 -25.18 -26.01
C SER A 19 19.01 -24.62 -27.10
N LEU A 20 19.06 -23.31 -27.32
CA LEU A 20 18.51 -22.66 -28.51
C LEU A 20 19.68 -22.11 -29.33
N ARG A 21 20.02 -22.80 -30.42
CA ARG A 21 20.96 -22.31 -31.43
C ARG A 21 20.28 -21.16 -32.19
N PHE A 22 20.54 -19.93 -31.78
CA PHE A 22 20.17 -18.75 -32.55
C PHE A 22 21.39 -18.23 -33.31
N THR A 23 21.30 -18.28 -34.64
CA THR A 23 22.23 -17.63 -35.56
C THR A 23 22.25 -16.12 -35.31
N MET A 24 23.39 -15.65 -34.79
CA MET A 24 23.71 -14.27 -34.45
C MET A 24 23.74 -13.41 -35.73
N ARG A 25 22.67 -12.65 -35.99
CA ARG A 25 22.78 -11.40 -36.74
C ARG A 25 22.87 -10.29 -35.71
N LEU A 26 23.95 -9.52 -35.77
CA LEU A 26 24.22 -8.32 -34.97
C LEU A 26 23.05 -7.33 -35.13
N VAL A 27 22.09 -7.40 -34.22
CA VAL A 27 21.10 -6.34 -34.01
C VAL A 27 21.56 -5.57 -32.79
N TRP A 28 21.72 -4.26 -32.98
CA TRP A 28 22.25 -3.28 -32.02
C TRP A 28 21.76 -3.51 -30.56
N PRO A 29 22.63 -3.40 -29.54
CA PRO A 29 22.27 -3.66 -28.13
C PRO A 29 21.22 -2.70 -27.55
N TRP A 30 20.89 -1.60 -28.23
CA TRP A 30 19.99 -0.57 -27.71
C TRP A 30 18.50 -0.89 -27.92
N THR A 31 18.14 -1.74 -28.87
CA THR A 31 16.73 -2.11 -29.11
C THR A 31 16.20 -3.17 -28.15
N LEU A 32 17.07 -3.92 -27.45
CA LEU A 32 16.62 -4.92 -26.47
C LEU A 32 16.24 -4.32 -25.11
N CYS A 33 16.79 -3.15 -24.77
CA CYS A 33 16.54 -2.50 -23.49
C CYS A 33 15.14 -1.86 -23.39
N GLN A 34 14.44 -1.65 -24.51
CA GLN A 34 13.10 -1.07 -24.54
C GLN A 34 11.96 -2.11 -24.45
N LEU A 35 12.27 -3.41 -24.54
CA LEU A 35 11.25 -4.47 -24.48
C LEU A 35 10.96 -4.97 -23.06
N LEU A 36 11.72 -4.52 -22.05
CA LEU A 36 11.56 -4.95 -20.66
C LEU A 36 11.11 -3.84 -19.70
N SER A 37 10.99 -2.59 -20.17
CA SER A 37 10.37 -1.50 -19.44
C SER A 37 8.84 -1.51 -19.58
N GLY A 38 8.25 -2.70 -19.43
CA GLY A 38 6.84 -2.83 -19.08
C GLY A 38 6.66 -2.36 -17.65
N VAL A 39 6.62 -1.03 -17.47
CA VAL A 39 6.11 -0.42 -16.24
C VAL A 39 4.67 -0.90 -16.13
N HIS A 40 4.47 -1.96 -15.34
CA HIS A 40 3.13 -2.38 -14.97
C HIS A 40 2.57 -1.26 -14.10
N ALA A 41 1.88 -0.31 -14.73
CA ALA A 41 0.94 0.55 -14.04
C ALA A 41 -0.13 -0.38 -13.48
N GLY A 42 0.10 -0.87 -12.25
CA GLY A 42 -0.85 -1.69 -11.53
C GLY A 42 -2.12 -0.87 -11.34
N LYS A 43 -3.16 -1.19 -12.10
CA LYS A 43 -4.48 -0.61 -11.90
C LYS A 43 -5.07 -1.30 -10.67
N TYR A 44 -5.23 -0.55 -9.59
CA TYR A 44 -5.91 -1.05 -8.40
C TYR A 44 -7.42 -0.94 -8.60
N LEU A 45 -8.14 -1.99 -8.19
CA LEU A 45 -9.60 -1.95 -8.08
C LEU A 45 -9.95 -1.23 -6.78
N ILE A 46 -10.73 -0.17 -6.90
CA ILE A 46 -11.31 0.54 -5.76
C ILE A 46 -12.75 0.05 -5.63
N GLY A 47 -13.13 -0.40 -4.45
CA GLY A 47 -14.51 -0.83 -4.22
C GLY A 47 -14.67 -1.56 -2.89
N GLN A 48 -15.79 -2.27 -2.76
CA GLN A 48 -16.15 -3.06 -1.59
C GLN A 48 -16.11 -4.58 -1.86
N GLU A 49 -15.56 -4.98 -3.00
CA GLU A 49 -15.46 -6.38 -3.42
C GLU A 49 -14.19 -7.04 -2.88
N SER A 50 -14.18 -8.38 -2.81
CA SER A 50 -13.08 -9.18 -2.25
C SER A 50 -11.72 -9.03 -2.96
N ASN A 51 -11.73 -8.61 -4.23
CA ASN A 51 -10.58 -8.39 -5.10
C ASN A 51 -10.12 -6.91 -5.12
N SER A 52 -10.71 -6.05 -4.28
CA SER A 52 -10.38 -4.63 -4.23
C SER A 52 -9.00 -4.41 -3.61
N GLY A 53 -8.14 -3.67 -4.31
CA GLY A 53 -6.83 -3.25 -3.83
C GLY A 53 -6.86 -1.97 -2.99
N ALA A 54 -7.99 -1.27 -3.01
CA ALA A 54 -8.34 -0.19 -2.09
C ALA A 54 -9.80 -0.36 -1.67
N PHE A 55 -10.08 -0.17 -0.38
CA PHE A 55 -11.40 -0.43 0.18
C PHE A 55 -12.13 0.86 0.56
N GLU A 56 -13.37 1.02 0.12
CA GLU A 56 -14.20 2.20 0.42
C GLU A 56 -15.09 1.92 1.63
N VAL A 57 -14.87 2.66 2.72
CA VAL A 57 -15.64 2.55 3.96
C VAL A 57 -16.50 3.79 4.12
N ALA A 58 -17.81 3.59 4.27
CA ALA A 58 -18.72 4.64 4.69
C ALA A 58 -18.70 4.76 6.22
N PHE A 59 -18.37 5.94 6.72
CA PHE A 59 -18.46 6.28 8.13
C PHE A 59 -19.68 7.16 8.36
N ASP A 60 -20.70 6.54 8.94
CA ASP A 60 -21.91 7.20 9.42
C ASP A 60 -21.73 7.66 10.88
N ALA A 61 -22.71 8.38 11.41
CA ALA A 61 -22.65 8.96 12.77
C ALA A 61 -22.36 7.92 13.87
N ASP A 62 -22.80 6.67 13.67
CA ASP A 62 -22.72 5.59 14.66
C ASP A 62 -21.44 4.75 14.57
N LYS A 63 -20.64 4.90 13.50
CA LYS A 63 -19.41 4.12 13.30
C LYS A 63 -18.19 4.95 13.68
N GLU A 64 -17.59 4.63 14.82
CA GLU A 64 -16.42 5.37 15.35
C GLU A 64 -15.10 4.60 15.22
N SER A 65 -15.18 3.30 14.93
CA SER A 65 -14.01 2.43 14.80
C SER A 65 -14.12 1.48 13.63
N ILE A 66 -12.97 0.98 13.19
CA ILE A 66 -12.85 -0.07 12.17
C ILE A 66 -11.78 -1.08 12.58
N ASP A 67 -12.12 -2.35 12.45
CA ASP A 67 -11.22 -3.48 12.59
C ASP A 67 -10.60 -3.82 11.23
N LEU A 68 -9.29 -3.56 11.09
CA LEU A 68 -8.57 -3.75 9.83
C LEU A 68 -8.37 -5.22 9.45
N ALA A 69 -8.62 -6.17 10.35
CA ALA A 69 -8.54 -7.59 10.05
C ALA A 69 -9.86 -8.15 9.49
N THR A 70 -11.00 -7.53 9.81
CA THR A 70 -12.32 -8.15 9.58
C THR A 70 -13.39 -7.27 8.93
N ASP A 71 -13.30 -5.94 9.01
CA ASP A 71 -14.40 -5.05 8.60
C ASP A 71 -14.46 -4.72 7.11
N CYS A 72 -13.40 -4.96 6.34
CA CYS A 72 -13.41 -4.67 4.91
C CYS A 72 -14.17 -5.75 4.12
N TYR A 73 -13.79 -7.02 4.27
CA TYR A 73 -14.50 -8.10 3.60
C TYR A 73 -14.53 -9.33 4.48
N HIS A 74 -15.65 -10.05 4.51
CA HIS A 74 -15.79 -11.26 5.31
C HIS A 74 -14.60 -12.19 5.08
N SER A 75 -13.88 -12.52 6.15
CA SER A 75 -12.69 -13.39 6.15
C SER A 75 -11.43 -12.88 5.42
N ARG A 76 -11.35 -11.58 5.09
CA ARG A 76 -10.13 -10.96 4.55
C ARG A 76 -9.72 -9.72 5.31
N VAL A 77 -8.41 -9.61 5.48
CA VAL A 77 -7.74 -8.41 5.97
C VAL A 77 -7.99 -7.26 4.99
N CYS A 78 -8.18 -6.06 5.54
CA CYS A 78 -8.30 -4.83 4.77
C CYS A 78 -7.07 -4.61 3.88
N PRO A 79 -7.26 -4.18 2.63
CA PRO A 79 -6.14 -3.78 1.79
C PRO A 79 -5.43 -2.56 2.42
N PRO A 80 -4.16 -2.29 2.03
CA PRO A 80 -3.38 -1.20 2.59
C PRO A 80 -4.00 0.19 2.34
N VAL A 81 -4.81 0.36 1.30
CA VAL A 81 -5.44 1.65 0.98
C VAL A 81 -6.91 1.62 1.41
N ILE A 82 -7.29 2.57 2.26
CA ILE A 82 -8.64 2.72 2.80
C ILE A 82 -9.16 4.11 2.45
N ILE A 83 -10.33 4.15 1.82
CA ILE A 83 -10.99 5.39 1.40
C ILE A 83 -12.15 5.63 2.34
N ILE A 84 -12.04 6.69 3.13
CA ILE A 84 -13.04 7.12 4.09
C ILE A 84 -14.05 7.99 3.34
N THR A 85 -15.32 7.62 3.41
CA THR A 85 -16.45 8.35 2.82
C THR A 85 -17.55 8.58 3.85
N GLY A 86 -18.53 9.40 3.50
CA GLY A 86 -19.66 9.72 4.36
C GLY A 86 -19.47 11.03 5.11
N GLN A 87 -20.24 11.18 6.19
CA GLN A 87 -20.44 12.48 6.85
C GLN A 87 -19.67 12.64 8.17
N ARG A 88 -18.85 11.65 8.56
CA ARG A 88 -18.14 11.70 9.84
C ARG A 88 -17.00 12.72 9.81
N THR A 89 -16.92 13.50 10.88
CA THR A 89 -15.77 14.36 11.21
C THR A 89 -15.24 13.97 12.59
N GLY A 90 -13.95 14.18 12.85
CA GLY A 90 -13.32 13.81 14.12
C GLY A 90 -12.54 12.49 14.08
N THR A 91 -12.42 11.83 15.23
CA THR A 91 -11.49 10.71 15.40
C THR A 91 -12.09 9.36 14.99
N ILE A 92 -11.28 8.54 14.32
CA ILE A 92 -11.57 7.18 13.89
C ILE A 92 -10.52 6.26 14.53
N ASP A 93 -10.99 5.31 15.32
CA ASP A 93 -10.14 4.33 15.97
C ASP A 93 -9.92 3.11 15.07
N LEU A 94 -8.65 2.75 14.90
CA LEU A 94 -8.20 1.63 14.06
C LEU A 94 -7.72 0.48 14.95
N LYS A 95 -8.21 -0.73 14.66
CA LYS A 95 -7.91 -1.96 15.42
C LYS A 95 -7.31 -3.04 14.53
N ASN A 96 -6.54 -3.94 15.13
CA ASN A 96 -6.11 -5.21 14.53
C ASN A 96 -5.49 -5.06 13.12
N CYS A 97 -4.52 -4.17 12.98
CA CYS A 97 -3.79 -3.99 11.74
C CYS A 97 -2.86 -5.17 11.44
N GLN A 98 -2.55 -5.40 10.15
CA GLN A 98 -1.60 -6.43 9.75
C GLN A 98 -0.16 -5.94 9.86
N GLU A 99 0.66 -6.64 10.65
CA GLU A 99 2.05 -6.27 10.91
C GLU A 99 2.86 -6.11 9.62
N GLY A 100 3.68 -5.05 9.57
CA GLY A 100 4.53 -4.73 8.42
C GLY A 100 3.80 -4.05 7.26
N VAL A 101 2.50 -3.80 7.36
CA VAL A 101 1.72 -3.08 6.35
C VAL A 101 1.71 -1.58 6.64
N MET A 102 1.99 -0.80 5.60
CA MET A 102 1.78 0.65 5.59
C MET A 102 0.37 0.93 5.11
N TYR A 103 -0.52 1.34 6.02
CA TYR A 103 -1.87 1.72 5.67
C TYR A 103 -1.90 3.17 5.20
N THR A 104 -2.64 3.44 4.13
CA THR A 104 -2.89 4.76 3.57
C THR A 104 -4.38 5.03 3.62
N PHE A 105 -4.72 6.12 4.29
CA PHE A 105 -6.09 6.58 4.49
C PHE A 105 -6.33 7.81 3.62
N VAL A 106 -7.35 7.75 2.79
CA VAL A 106 -7.79 8.86 1.94
C VAL A 106 -9.12 9.35 2.45
N ASN A 107 -9.18 10.61 2.86
CA ASN A 107 -10.44 11.21 3.29
C ASN A 107 -11.17 11.77 2.08
N LYS A 108 -12.25 11.12 1.67
CA LYS A 108 -13.19 11.58 0.63
C LYS A 108 -14.57 11.84 1.25
N GLY A 109 -14.60 12.30 2.50
CA GLY A 109 -15.81 12.67 3.20
C GLY A 109 -16.48 13.91 2.60
N ASP A 110 -17.80 14.01 2.83
CA ASP A 110 -18.65 15.06 2.26
C ASP A 110 -18.59 16.37 3.07
N HIS A 111 -18.06 16.32 4.31
CA HIS A 111 -17.89 17.50 5.17
C HIS A 111 -16.48 18.06 5.10
N ASP A 112 -16.39 19.39 5.20
CA ASP A 112 -15.13 20.13 5.20
C ASP A 112 -14.30 19.91 6.49
N GLY A 113 -14.87 19.20 7.47
CA GLY A 113 -14.16 18.76 8.68
C GLY A 113 -13.24 17.59 8.39
N GLY A 114 -11.94 17.74 8.66
CA GLY A 114 -11.00 16.64 8.56
C GLY A 114 -11.34 15.47 9.50
N VAL A 115 -10.71 14.33 9.24
CA VAL A 115 -10.76 13.15 10.11
C VAL A 115 -9.42 12.95 10.79
N VAL A 116 -9.41 12.32 11.96
CA VAL A 116 -8.20 11.95 12.67
C VAL A 116 -8.19 10.44 12.78
N VAL A 117 -7.24 9.77 12.12
CA VAL A 117 -7.07 8.33 12.27
C VAL A 117 -6.05 8.05 13.37
N GLN A 118 -6.34 7.11 14.25
CA GLN A 118 -5.44 6.74 15.33
C GLN A 118 -5.58 5.26 15.68
N HIS A 119 -4.58 4.70 16.35
CA HIS A 119 -4.75 3.42 17.02
C HIS A 119 -5.80 3.56 18.13
N GLU A 120 -6.53 2.48 18.42
CA GLU A 120 -7.48 2.43 19.54
C GLU A 120 -6.89 3.00 20.83
N GLY A 121 -7.59 3.99 21.41
CA GLY A 121 -7.14 4.68 22.63
C GLY A 121 -6.07 5.75 22.43
N GLY A 122 -5.63 6.02 21.19
CA GLY A 122 -4.75 7.15 20.84
C GLY A 122 -3.31 7.06 21.35
N LEU A 123 -2.89 5.91 21.87
CA LEU A 123 -1.60 5.73 22.56
C LEU A 123 -0.38 5.81 21.62
N PHE A 124 -0.56 5.50 20.33
CA PHE A 124 0.52 5.38 19.35
C PHE A 124 0.52 6.49 18.30
N GLY A 125 0.00 7.65 18.69
CA GLY A 125 -0.12 8.82 17.84
C GLY A 125 -1.42 8.83 17.04
N ALA A 126 -1.63 9.95 16.37
CA ALA A 126 -2.84 10.24 15.62
C ALA A 126 -2.48 11.05 14.38
N LYS A 127 -3.11 10.74 13.25
CA LYS A 127 -2.92 11.44 11.99
C LYS A 127 -4.17 12.19 11.59
N GLY A 128 -4.09 13.52 11.62
CA GLY A 128 -5.11 14.37 11.01
C GLY A 128 -5.03 14.32 9.49
N ILE A 129 -6.18 14.14 8.85
CA ILE A 129 -6.35 14.03 7.40
C ILE A 129 -7.45 15.01 7.00
N ALA A 130 -7.06 16.12 6.36
CA ALA A 130 -7.99 17.08 5.80
C ALA A 130 -8.92 16.42 4.77
N GLN A 131 -10.03 17.09 4.43
CA GLN A 131 -10.88 16.64 3.33
C GLN A 131 -10.07 16.57 2.02
N PHE A 132 -10.25 15.49 1.26
CA PHE A 132 -9.44 15.11 0.09
C PHE A 132 -7.95 14.92 0.38
N GLY A 133 -7.57 14.85 1.66
CA GLY A 133 -6.22 14.60 2.12
C GLY A 133 -5.90 13.11 2.17
N VAL A 134 -4.60 12.84 2.36
CA VAL A 134 -4.06 11.50 2.54
C VAL A 134 -3.20 11.47 3.80
N GLY A 135 -3.36 10.43 4.61
CA GLY A 135 -2.52 10.13 5.75
C GLY A 135 -2.05 8.69 5.69
N SER A 136 -0.90 8.40 6.29
CA SER A 136 -0.37 7.03 6.36
C SER A 136 -0.02 6.67 7.79
N CYS A 137 -0.26 5.42 8.16
CA CYS A 137 0.15 4.86 9.44
C CYS A 137 0.78 3.47 9.21
N PHE A 138 1.84 3.18 9.96
CA PHE A 138 2.54 1.90 9.86
C PHE A 138 2.06 0.93 10.93
N CYS A 139 1.72 -0.28 10.55
CA CYS A 139 1.39 -1.33 11.51
C CYS A 139 2.66 -2.02 12.02
N TYR A 140 2.98 -1.75 13.28
CA TYR A 140 4.11 -2.34 13.99
C TYR A 140 3.74 -3.68 14.64
N THR A 141 4.68 -4.28 15.36
CA THR A 141 4.46 -5.53 16.08
C THR A 141 3.29 -5.42 17.07
N ASN A 142 2.60 -6.54 17.33
CA ASN A 142 1.39 -6.63 18.16
C ASN A 142 0.20 -5.82 17.62
N SER A 143 0.13 -5.60 16.31
CA SER A 143 -0.95 -4.82 15.66
C SER A 143 -1.08 -3.39 16.18
N GLU A 144 0.03 -2.81 16.64
CA GLU A 144 0.10 -1.41 17.07
C GLU A 144 0.22 -0.49 15.85
N LEU A 145 -0.70 0.47 15.71
CA LEU A 145 -0.73 1.35 14.54
C LEU A 145 -0.04 2.67 14.86
N LEU A 146 1.14 2.87 14.29
CA LEU A 146 1.95 4.08 14.49
C LEU A 146 1.53 5.16 13.48
N CYS A 147 0.95 6.26 13.97
CA CYS A 147 0.49 7.37 13.15
C CYS A 147 1.28 8.65 13.48
N GLY A 148 1.99 9.21 12.50
CA GLY A 148 2.82 10.43 12.62
C GLY A 148 2.78 11.31 11.38
#